data_AF-A0A0Q5HHM9-F1
#
_entry.id   AF-A0A0Q5HHM9-F1
#
_cell.length_a   1.000
_cell.length_b   1.000
_cell.length_c   1.000
_cell.angle_alpha   90.00
_cell.angle_beta   90.00
_cell.angle_gamma   90.00
#
_symmetry.space_group_name_H-M   'P 1'
#
loop_
_entity.id
_entity.type
_entity.pdbx_description
1 polymer ?
#
loop_
_entity_poly.entity_id
_entity_poly.type
_entity_poly.pdbx_seq_one_letter_code
_entity_poly.pdbx_strand_id
1 'polypeptide(L)'
;MDYSPPPLFKQGAPARVKVTVAALVSLTLLVVDARMHVLNTVRQVAATVLYPLQMAALMPRDAVASMGGYFSSLSSLQNEVRELKNQQVAQAQSMQQAQLQMAENAHLRRLLEAREHLPVQSIMGEILYDARDPSTRRIVLDRGARSGVQLGLPVIDNAGVIGQVTRVFPFTSEVTLLTDKEQAIPVQVLRSGLRSIAYGRGRSGLLDLRFVAPDADIQVGDVIVTSGLDGMYPAGLAVAKVVQVEKVAAGAFGRVVCQPLGGVDRNRQLLIVMSQVARAPRPADPSPAPAHGAPRRNLPKMEPVPLPPLAAAPLPAQGAPTQPGANTPAGAGGTPPVAPSTTPSATPSANPALTPPAATRPAAPPAATVRPAAPPSAAVTPPAQPAIRKEGA
;
A
#
# COMPACT_ATOMS: atom_id res chain seq x y z
N MET A 1 3.62 17.52 155.69
CA MET A 1 4.00 16.51 154.68
C MET A 1 3.61 17.04 153.33
N ASP A 2 4.58 16.93 152.45
CA ASP A 2 4.70 17.47 151.10
C ASP A 2 3.61 16.99 150.13
N TYR A 3 3.28 17.81 149.13
CA TYR A 3 2.73 17.32 147.88
C TYR A 3 3.29 18.14 146.70
N SER A 4 4.03 17.43 145.85
CA SER A 4 4.62 17.92 144.61
C SER A 4 3.65 17.73 143.44
N PRO A 5 3.52 18.67 142.49
CA PRO A 5 2.89 18.40 141.20
C PRO A 5 3.92 17.96 140.14
N PRO A 6 3.52 17.11 139.17
CA PRO A 6 4.42 16.50 138.18
C PRO A 6 4.72 17.47 137.00
N PRO A 7 5.93 17.44 136.41
CA PRO A 7 6.22 18.20 135.20
C PRO A 7 5.66 17.50 133.94
N LEU A 8 4.78 18.20 133.21
CA LEU A 8 3.94 17.69 132.12
C LEU A 8 4.39 18.07 130.70
N PHE A 9 5.64 18.52 130.47
CA PHE A 9 6.11 18.83 129.12
C PHE A 9 7.54 18.36 128.85
N LYS A 10 7.67 17.33 127.99
CA LYS A 10 8.93 16.99 127.32
C LYS A 10 9.25 18.11 126.32
N GLN A 11 10.24 18.94 126.63
CA GLN A 11 10.75 19.94 125.67
C GLN A 11 11.34 19.20 124.46
N GLY A 12 10.65 19.26 123.31
CA GLY A 12 11.18 18.77 122.04
C GLY A 12 12.40 19.59 121.57
N ALA A 13 13.18 19.04 120.64
CA ALA A 13 14.43 19.64 120.17
C ALA A 13 14.28 21.13 119.81
N PRO A 14 15.25 21.99 120.19
CA PRO A 14 15.16 23.44 120.02
C PRO A 14 15.06 23.85 118.55
N ALA A 15 14.30 24.91 118.24
CA ALA A 15 14.00 25.35 116.87
C ALA A 15 15.26 25.58 115.99
N ARG A 16 16.37 26.02 116.59
CA ARG A 16 17.66 26.19 115.90
C ARG A 16 18.17 24.87 115.32
N VAL A 17 17.97 23.75 116.02
CA VAL A 17 18.36 22.41 115.55
C VAL A 17 17.53 21.99 114.35
N LYS A 18 16.23 22.32 114.32
CA LYS A 18 15.39 22.00 113.14
C LYS A 18 15.84 22.76 111.89
N VAL A 19 16.21 24.03 112.04
CA VAL A 19 16.68 24.85 110.92
C VAL A 19 18.06 24.40 110.44
N THR A 20 19.00 24.10 111.35
CA THR A 20 20.33 23.59 110.94
C THR A 20 20.23 22.21 110.30
N VAL A 21 19.34 21.33 110.80
CA VAL A 21 19.07 20.03 110.17
C VAL A 21 18.41 20.21 108.81
N ALA A 22 17.40 21.08 108.66
CA ALA A 22 16.78 21.33 107.36
C ALA A 22 17.76 21.95 106.34
N ALA A 23 18.63 22.87 106.79
CA ALA A 23 19.67 23.46 105.96
C ALA A 23 20.72 22.43 105.54
N LEU A 24 21.16 21.57 106.45
CA LEU A 24 22.04 20.45 106.13
C LEU A 24 21.36 19.50 105.14
N VAL A 25 20.10 19.12 105.35
CA VAL A 25 19.34 18.24 104.42
C VAL A 25 19.22 18.87 103.03
N SER A 26 18.89 20.16 102.94
CA SER A 26 18.80 20.87 101.66
C SER A 26 20.16 20.95 100.95
N LEU A 27 21.24 21.24 101.69
CA LEU A 27 22.60 21.26 101.14
C LEU A 27 23.03 19.86 100.68
N THR A 28 22.68 18.83 101.45
CA THR A 28 22.96 17.42 101.10
C THR A 28 22.20 17.04 99.83
N LEU A 29 20.93 17.40 99.71
CA LEU A 29 20.12 17.17 98.50
C LEU A 29 20.70 17.88 97.28
N LEU A 30 21.17 19.12 97.43
CA LEU A 30 21.78 19.89 96.34
C LEU A 30 23.11 19.29 95.89
N VAL A 31 23.96 18.85 96.83
CA VAL A 31 25.23 18.18 96.50
C VAL A 31 24.99 16.81 95.86
N VAL A 32 23.98 16.07 96.31
CA VAL A 32 23.55 14.80 95.69
C VAL A 32 23.05 15.04 94.27
N ASP A 33 22.21 16.06 94.05
CA ASP A 33 21.74 16.40 92.71
C ASP A 33 22.89 16.79 91.77
N ALA A 34 23.81 17.64 92.25
CA ALA A 34 24.97 18.09 91.48
C ALA A 34 25.98 16.96 91.15
N ARG A 35 26.17 15.98 92.04
CA ARG A 35 27.07 14.84 91.78
C ARG A 35 26.41 13.72 90.97
N MET A 36 25.13 13.46 91.19
CA MET A 36 24.48 12.22 90.73
C MET A 36 23.55 12.41 89.52
N HIS A 37 23.44 13.63 88.94
CA HIS A 37 22.58 13.93 87.78
C HIS A 37 21.13 13.40 87.94
N VAL A 38 20.63 13.36 89.18
CA VAL A 38 19.38 12.68 89.53
C VAL A 38 18.18 13.29 88.82
N LEU A 39 18.15 14.61 88.65
CA LEU A 39 17.12 15.29 87.87
C LEU A 39 17.04 14.85 86.39
N ASN A 40 18.15 14.43 85.78
CA ASN A 40 18.12 13.91 84.41
C ASN A 40 17.51 12.50 84.36
N THR A 41 17.80 11.65 85.34
CA THR A 41 17.18 10.33 85.46
C THR A 41 15.68 10.44 85.75
N VAL A 42 15.29 11.33 86.66
CA VAL A 42 13.86 11.60 86.96
C VAL A 42 13.14 12.13 85.72
N ARG A 43 13.76 13.03 84.96
CA ARG A 43 13.21 13.54 83.70
C ARG A 43 13.11 12.46 82.62
N GLN A 44 14.09 11.57 82.51
CA GLN A 44 14.06 10.45 81.56
C GLN A 44 12.97 9.45 81.93
N VAL A 45 12.80 9.12 83.21
CA VAL A 45 11.72 8.26 83.68
C VAL A 45 10.36 8.93 83.44
N ALA A 46 10.22 10.22 83.79
CA ALA A 46 9.00 10.98 83.55
C ALA A 46 8.67 11.07 82.05
N ALA A 47 9.67 11.33 81.20
CA ALA A 47 9.50 11.36 79.75
C ALA A 47 9.14 9.98 79.19
N THR A 48 9.71 8.90 79.72
CA THR A 48 9.39 7.52 79.31
C THR A 48 7.95 7.16 79.70
N VAL A 49 7.47 7.63 80.85
CA VAL A 49 6.09 7.42 81.32
C VAL A 49 5.08 8.30 80.57
N LEU A 50 5.46 9.54 80.21
CA LEU A 50 4.59 10.45 79.43
C LEU A 50 4.60 10.17 77.93
N TYR A 51 5.64 9.53 77.39
CA TYR A 51 5.76 9.19 75.98
C TYR A 51 4.55 8.41 75.41
N PRO A 52 4.04 7.35 76.06
CA PRO A 52 2.85 6.65 75.56
C PRO A 52 1.60 7.56 75.56
N LEU A 53 1.49 8.50 76.49
CA LEU A 53 0.38 9.45 76.54
C LEU A 53 0.45 10.45 75.37
N GLN A 54 1.65 10.91 75.01
CA GLN A 54 1.86 11.78 73.85
C GLN A 54 1.53 11.07 72.53
N MET A 55 1.90 9.79 72.39
CA MET A 55 1.53 8.98 71.23
C MET A 55 0.02 8.73 71.14
N ALA A 56 -0.62 8.43 72.27
CA ALA A 56 -2.08 8.27 72.33
C ALA A 56 -2.83 9.55 71.94
N ALA A 57 -2.29 10.74 72.26
CA ALA A 57 -2.88 12.02 71.89
C ALA A 57 -2.76 12.34 70.38
N LEU A 58 -1.77 11.76 69.68
CA LEU A 58 -1.59 11.95 68.23
C LEU A 58 -2.34 10.91 67.38
N MET A 59 -2.64 9.74 67.96
CA MET A 59 -3.36 8.64 67.29
C MET A 59 -4.68 9.05 66.60
N PRO A 60 -5.54 9.93 67.16
CA PRO A 60 -6.79 10.33 66.49
C PRO A 60 -6.54 11.11 65.20
N ARG A 61 -5.51 11.95 65.18
CA ARG A 61 -5.12 12.74 63.99
C ARG A 61 -4.69 11.82 62.86
N ASP A 62 -3.86 10.81 63.18
CA ASP A 62 -3.33 9.87 62.20
C ASP A 62 -4.41 8.85 61.73
N ALA A 63 -5.35 8.49 62.61
CA ALA A 63 -6.51 7.68 62.27
C ALA A 63 -7.46 8.41 61.30
N VAL A 64 -7.72 9.71 61.52
CA VAL A 64 -8.56 10.52 60.61
C VAL A 64 -7.87 10.72 59.26
N ALA A 65 -6.55 10.97 59.25
CA ALA A 65 -5.78 11.10 58.01
C ALA A 65 -5.73 9.79 57.20
N SER A 66 -5.57 8.63 57.87
CA SER A 66 -5.55 7.33 57.21
C SER A 66 -6.92 6.93 56.65
N MET A 67 -8.02 7.17 57.37
CA MET A 67 -9.37 6.91 56.84
C MET A 67 -9.66 7.69 55.55
N GLY A 68 -9.28 8.97 55.49
CA GLY A 68 -9.40 9.78 54.27
C GLY A 68 -8.63 9.18 53.08
N GLY A 69 -7.40 8.69 53.33
CA GLY A 69 -6.57 8.02 52.33
C GLY A 69 -7.13 6.68 51.84
N TYR A 70 -7.81 5.90 52.69
CA TYR A 70 -8.45 4.64 52.29
C TYR A 70 -9.65 4.85 51.36
N PHE A 71 -10.51 5.84 51.62
CA PHE A 71 -11.66 6.12 50.76
C PHE A 71 -11.25 6.75 49.42
N SER A 72 -10.25 7.64 49.41
CA SER A 72 -9.69 8.16 48.16
C SER A 72 -9.06 7.04 47.33
N SER A 73 -8.34 6.11 47.97
CA SER A 73 -7.73 4.95 47.32
C SER A 73 -8.78 4.02 46.71
N LEU A 74 -9.89 3.76 47.40
CA LEU A 74 -10.96 2.91 46.85
C LEU A 74 -11.60 3.54 45.61
N SER A 75 -11.82 4.86 45.62
CA SER A 75 -12.34 5.58 44.46
C SER A 75 -11.37 5.62 43.28
N SER A 76 -10.06 5.79 43.54
CA SER A 76 -9.04 5.75 42.49
C SER A 76 -8.88 4.35 41.91
N LEU A 77 -8.92 3.31 42.73
CA LEU A 77 -8.92 1.90 42.31
C LEU A 77 -10.14 1.56 41.44
N GLN A 78 -11.34 2.04 41.80
CA GLN A 78 -12.53 1.82 40.98
C GLN A 78 -12.46 2.56 39.64
N ASN A 79 -11.93 3.79 39.63
CA ASN A 79 -11.73 4.55 38.40
C ASN A 79 -10.69 3.87 37.51
N GLU A 80 -9.57 3.40 38.07
CA GLU A 80 -8.52 2.68 37.34
C GLU A 80 -9.05 1.37 36.76
N VAL A 81 -9.86 0.60 37.51
CA VAL A 81 -10.50 -0.61 36.97
C VAL A 81 -11.44 -0.27 35.81
N ARG A 82 -12.17 0.85 35.90
CA ARG A 82 -13.07 1.31 34.83
C ARG A 82 -12.29 1.76 33.60
N GLU A 83 -11.20 2.49 33.79
CA GLU A 83 -10.26 2.93 32.76
C GLU A 83 -9.66 1.72 32.04
N LEU A 84 -9.11 0.76 32.79
CA LEU A 84 -8.52 -0.46 32.25
C LEU A 84 -9.54 -1.31 31.49
N LYS A 85 -10.77 -1.43 31.99
CA LYS A 85 -11.85 -2.10 31.27
C LYS A 85 -12.19 -1.39 29.96
N ASN A 86 -12.26 -0.06 29.96
CA ASN A 86 -12.52 0.71 28.74
C ASN A 86 -11.37 0.54 27.72
N GLN A 87 -10.11 0.58 28.18
CA GLN A 87 -8.94 0.33 27.35
C GLN A 87 -8.97 -1.09 26.77
N GLN A 88 -9.35 -2.10 27.56
CA GLN A 88 -9.47 -3.48 27.09
C GLN A 88 -10.55 -3.61 26.02
N VAL A 89 -11.71 -2.96 26.18
CA VAL A 89 -12.78 -2.96 25.17
C VAL A 89 -12.32 -2.26 23.89
N ALA A 90 -11.64 -1.11 24.00
CA ALA A 90 -11.12 -0.38 22.85
C ALA A 90 -10.05 -1.19 22.09
N GLN A 91 -9.15 -1.87 22.81
CA GLN A 91 -8.17 -2.78 22.22
C GLN A 91 -8.82 -4.00 21.56
N ALA A 92 -9.84 -4.58 22.18
CA ALA A 92 -10.58 -5.70 21.58
C ALA A 92 -11.27 -5.27 20.27
N GLN A 93 -11.85 -4.07 20.24
CA GLN A 93 -12.47 -3.51 19.04
C GLN A 93 -11.43 -3.27 17.92
N SER A 94 -10.26 -2.72 18.23
CA SER A 94 -9.21 -2.50 17.24
C SER A 94 -8.65 -3.82 16.69
N MET A 95 -8.48 -4.84 17.54
CA MET A 95 -8.10 -6.18 17.10
C MET A 95 -9.14 -6.81 16.18
N GLN A 96 -10.43 -6.68 16.50
CA GLN A 96 -11.52 -7.19 15.66
C GLN A 96 -11.54 -6.49 14.29
N GLN A 97 -11.36 -5.17 14.26
CA GLN A 97 -11.28 -4.41 13.00
C GLN A 97 -10.07 -4.84 12.16
N ALA A 98 -8.90 -5.01 12.78
CA ALA A 98 -7.70 -5.49 12.08
C ALA A 98 -7.91 -6.90 11.51
N GLN A 99 -8.56 -7.80 12.24
CA GLN A 99 -8.90 -9.14 11.74
C GLN A 99 -9.86 -9.09 10.56
N LEU A 100 -10.89 -8.24 10.61
CA LEU A 100 -11.81 -8.05 9.49
C LEU A 100 -11.09 -7.52 8.25
N GLN A 101 -10.23 -6.51 8.42
CA GLN A 101 -9.41 -5.96 7.34
C GLN A 101 -8.46 -7.01 6.75
N MET A 102 -7.82 -7.85 7.59
CA MET A 102 -6.97 -8.94 7.12
C MET A 102 -7.78 -10.00 6.35
N ALA A 103 -8.97 -10.35 6.84
CA ALA A 103 -9.85 -11.31 6.18
C ALA A 103 -10.35 -10.79 4.83
N GLU A 104 -10.73 -9.51 4.77
CA GLU A 104 -11.12 -8.82 3.54
C GLU A 104 -9.94 -8.72 2.58
N ASN A 105 -8.74 -8.32 3.04
CA ASN A 105 -7.55 -8.28 2.19
C ASN A 105 -7.20 -9.67 1.65
N ALA A 106 -7.26 -10.71 2.49
CA ALA A 106 -7.04 -12.08 2.05
C ALA A 106 -8.14 -12.58 1.10
N HIS A 107 -9.38 -12.10 1.23
CA HIS A 107 -10.47 -12.42 0.31
C HIS A 107 -10.28 -11.69 -1.03
N LEU A 108 -9.97 -10.40 -1.00
CA LEU A 108 -9.64 -9.59 -2.17
C LEU A 108 -8.42 -10.16 -2.89
N ARG A 109 -7.37 -10.57 -2.18
CA ARG A 109 -6.22 -11.29 -2.76
C ARG A 109 -6.66 -12.59 -3.41
N ARG A 110 -7.49 -13.40 -2.77
CA ARG A 110 -8.02 -14.63 -3.40
C ARG A 110 -8.90 -14.34 -4.63
N LEU A 111 -9.68 -13.27 -4.63
CA LEU A 111 -10.47 -12.84 -5.78
C LEU A 111 -9.59 -12.27 -6.90
N LEU A 112 -8.51 -11.57 -6.54
CA LEU A 112 -7.49 -11.11 -7.47
C LEU A 112 -6.71 -12.29 -8.03
N GLU A 113 -6.20 -13.21 -7.21
CA GLU A 113 -5.53 -14.45 -7.62
C GLU A 113 -6.42 -15.33 -8.51
N ALA A 114 -7.72 -15.43 -8.20
CA ALA A 114 -8.71 -16.11 -9.04
C ALA A 114 -8.95 -15.42 -10.40
N ARG A 115 -8.56 -14.15 -10.54
CA ARG A 115 -8.55 -13.39 -11.81
C ARG A 115 -7.16 -13.23 -12.43
N GLU A 116 -6.09 -13.31 -11.64
CA GLU A 116 -4.71 -12.93 -11.97
C GLU A 116 -3.80 -14.13 -12.25
N HIS A 117 -4.22 -15.37 -11.96
CA HIS A 117 -3.36 -16.54 -12.20
C HIS A 117 -3.48 -17.10 -13.62
N LEU A 118 -3.17 -16.26 -14.61
CA LEU A 118 -2.12 -16.68 -15.54
C LEU A 118 -0.89 -15.88 -15.13
N PRO A 119 0.01 -16.41 -14.27
CA PRO A 119 1.31 -15.80 -14.10
C PRO A 119 1.94 -15.71 -15.48
N VAL A 120 2.02 -14.49 -16.03
CA VAL A 120 2.59 -14.28 -17.34
C VAL A 120 4.08 -14.51 -17.17
N GLN A 121 4.53 -15.74 -17.45
CA GLN A 121 5.91 -16.12 -17.32
C GLN A 121 6.74 -15.15 -18.17
N SER A 122 7.82 -14.62 -17.63
CA SER A 122 8.65 -13.67 -18.36
C SER A 122 10.11 -14.07 -18.31
N ILE A 123 10.81 -13.81 -19.41
CA ILE A 123 12.23 -14.10 -19.57
C ILE A 123 12.95 -12.76 -19.68
N MET A 124 13.89 -12.50 -18.78
CA MET A 124 14.74 -11.31 -18.87
C MET A 124 15.81 -11.51 -19.94
N GLY A 125 15.94 -10.54 -20.85
CA GLY A 125 16.98 -10.47 -21.88
C GLY A 125 17.63 -9.10 -21.95
N GLU A 126 18.86 -9.06 -22.43
CA GLU A 126 19.64 -7.84 -22.65
C GLU A 126 19.77 -7.55 -24.15
N ILE A 127 19.68 -6.27 -24.53
CA ILE A 127 19.91 -5.81 -25.90
C ILE A 127 21.41 -5.94 -26.23
N LEU A 128 21.70 -6.79 -27.21
CA LEU A 128 23.05 -6.97 -27.75
C LEU A 128 23.42 -5.83 -28.71
N TYR A 129 22.57 -5.60 -29.71
CA TYR A 129 22.75 -4.55 -30.72
C TYR A 129 21.44 -4.23 -31.47
N ASP A 130 21.41 -3.05 -32.07
CA ASP A 130 20.37 -2.63 -33.02
C ASP A 130 20.69 -3.17 -34.43
N ALA A 131 19.69 -3.71 -35.12
CA ALA A 131 19.85 -4.22 -36.47
C ALA A 131 19.97 -3.04 -37.44
N ARG A 132 21.06 -3.01 -38.22
CA ARG A 132 21.38 -1.90 -39.13
C ARG A 132 20.57 -1.98 -40.44
N ASP A 133 19.27 -1.75 -40.38
CA ASP A 133 18.41 -1.58 -41.55
C ASP A 133 17.79 -0.17 -41.55
N PRO A 134 18.00 0.66 -42.59
CA PRO A 134 17.37 1.98 -42.69
C PRO A 134 15.83 1.93 -42.79
N SER A 135 15.28 0.81 -43.25
CA SER A 135 13.86 0.63 -43.55
C SER A 135 13.08 -0.06 -42.43
N THR A 136 13.76 -0.84 -41.58
CA THR A 136 13.13 -1.56 -40.47
C THR A 136 13.85 -1.31 -39.15
N ARG A 137 13.08 -1.27 -38.06
CA ARG A 137 13.58 -1.04 -36.71
C ARG A 137 13.52 -2.33 -35.91
N ARG A 138 14.66 -2.99 -35.73
CA ARG A 138 14.74 -4.27 -35.00
C ARG A 138 15.92 -4.29 -34.06
N ILE A 139 15.75 -4.92 -32.90
CA ILE A 139 16.84 -5.13 -31.94
C ILE A 139 17.10 -6.62 -31.77
N VAL A 140 18.33 -6.97 -31.37
CA VAL A 140 18.71 -8.35 -31.08
C VAL A 140 18.91 -8.54 -29.58
N LEU A 141 18.25 -9.55 -29.01
CA LEU A 141 18.35 -9.94 -27.61
C LEU A 141 19.25 -11.17 -27.41
N ASP A 142 19.86 -11.28 -26.22
CA ASP A 142 20.70 -12.39 -25.77
C ASP A 142 19.92 -13.67 -25.36
N ARG A 143 18.61 -13.71 -25.63
CA ARG A 143 17.73 -14.84 -25.37
C ARG A 143 17.16 -15.39 -26.67
N GLY A 144 17.17 -16.72 -26.79
CA GLY A 144 16.67 -17.44 -27.96
C GLY A 144 15.83 -18.66 -27.59
N ALA A 145 15.70 -19.59 -28.52
CA ALA A 145 14.86 -20.79 -28.36
C ALA A 145 15.26 -21.64 -27.14
N ARG A 146 16.56 -21.72 -26.81
CA ARG A 146 17.04 -22.45 -25.61
C ARG A 146 16.57 -21.84 -24.29
N SER A 147 16.23 -20.55 -24.29
CA SER A 147 15.68 -19.84 -23.12
C SER A 147 14.15 -19.89 -23.08
N GLY A 148 13.49 -20.57 -24.02
CA GLY A 148 12.03 -20.63 -24.12
C GLY A 148 11.40 -19.50 -24.92
N VAL A 149 12.20 -18.67 -25.62
CA VAL A 149 11.67 -17.61 -26.48
C VAL A 149 10.99 -18.22 -27.71
N GLN A 150 9.78 -17.74 -28.03
CA GLN A 150 8.99 -18.16 -29.17
C GLN A 150 8.67 -16.98 -30.08
N LEU A 151 8.34 -17.28 -31.34
CA LEU A 151 7.88 -16.29 -32.30
C LEU A 151 6.56 -15.66 -31.82
N GLY A 152 6.43 -14.35 -32.03
CA GLY A 152 5.23 -13.60 -31.69
C GLY A 152 5.16 -13.12 -30.24
N LEU A 153 6.11 -13.51 -29.37
CA LEU A 153 6.09 -13.08 -27.97
C LEU A 153 6.30 -11.57 -27.85
N PRO A 154 5.50 -10.89 -27.01
CA PRO A 154 5.66 -9.47 -26.72
C PRO A 154 6.90 -9.19 -25.88
N VAL A 155 7.57 -8.07 -26.16
CA VAL A 155 8.72 -7.59 -25.42
C VAL A 155 8.39 -6.25 -24.79
N ILE A 156 8.64 -6.13 -23.49
CA ILE A 156 8.30 -4.95 -22.68
C ILE A 156 9.52 -4.44 -21.90
N ASP A 157 9.50 -3.17 -21.54
CA ASP A 157 10.35 -2.58 -20.51
C ASP A 157 9.51 -2.23 -19.25
N ASN A 158 10.09 -1.42 -18.37
CA ASN A 158 9.43 -0.93 -17.16
C ASN A 158 8.31 0.09 -17.43
N ALA A 159 8.26 0.70 -18.61
CA ALA A 159 7.33 1.77 -18.97
C ALA A 159 6.21 1.28 -19.90
N GLY A 160 6.48 0.28 -20.74
CA GLY A 160 5.51 -0.26 -21.68
C GLY A 160 6.07 -1.25 -22.71
N VAL A 161 5.27 -1.51 -23.74
CA VAL A 161 5.60 -2.41 -24.83
C VAL A 161 6.66 -1.79 -25.74
N ILE A 162 7.72 -2.55 -26.00
CA ILE A 162 8.78 -2.17 -26.93
C ILE A 162 8.53 -2.77 -28.32
N GLY A 163 8.04 -4.01 -28.41
CA GLY A 163 7.94 -4.69 -29.69
C GLY A 163 7.48 -6.14 -29.59
N GLN A 164 7.80 -6.90 -30.65
CA GLN A 164 7.44 -8.30 -30.80
C GLN A 164 8.63 -9.12 -31.30
N VAL A 165 8.81 -10.32 -30.78
CA VAL A 165 9.80 -11.28 -31.29
C VAL A 165 9.37 -11.74 -32.69
N THR A 166 10.13 -11.37 -33.71
CA THR A 166 9.85 -11.73 -35.11
C THR A 166 10.73 -12.85 -35.63
N ARG A 167 11.92 -13.05 -35.05
CA ARG A 167 12.77 -14.21 -35.34
C ARG A 167 13.41 -14.75 -34.08
N VAL A 168 13.59 -16.07 -34.04
CA VAL A 168 14.22 -16.75 -32.91
C VAL A 168 15.35 -17.63 -33.44
N PHE A 169 16.54 -17.45 -32.89
CA PHE A 169 17.71 -18.31 -33.09
C PHE A 169 17.94 -19.15 -31.83
N PRO A 170 18.85 -20.15 -31.84
CA PRO A 170 19.09 -20.99 -30.67
C PRO A 170 19.50 -20.21 -29.41
N PHE A 171 20.31 -19.15 -29.56
CA PHE A 171 20.87 -18.35 -28.46
C PHE A 171 20.44 -16.88 -28.46
N THR A 172 19.88 -16.37 -29.55
CA THR A 172 19.48 -14.96 -29.69
C THR A 172 18.09 -14.85 -30.32
N SER A 173 17.49 -13.68 -30.28
CA SER A 173 16.23 -13.40 -30.97
C SER A 173 16.21 -11.99 -31.55
N GLU A 174 15.51 -11.81 -32.67
CA GLU A 174 15.24 -10.49 -33.26
C GLU A 174 13.84 -10.03 -32.85
N VAL A 175 13.77 -8.81 -32.34
CA VAL A 175 12.54 -8.13 -31.93
C VAL A 175 12.29 -6.97 -32.88
N THR A 176 11.14 -6.96 -33.54
CA THR A 176 10.69 -5.79 -34.30
C THR A 176 10.05 -4.79 -33.36
N LEU A 177 10.52 -3.55 -33.42
CA LEU A 177 10.07 -2.48 -32.53
C LEU A 177 8.66 -2.02 -32.90
N LEU A 178 7.90 -1.59 -31.91
CA LEU A 178 6.57 -1.01 -32.07
C LEU A 178 6.59 0.25 -32.97
N THR A 179 7.72 0.96 -33.02
CA THR A 179 7.88 2.14 -33.87
C THR A 179 8.08 1.79 -35.35
N ASP A 180 8.27 0.52 -35.70
CA ASP A 180 8.41 0.06 -37.09
C ASP A 180 7.13 0.23 -37.91
N LYS A 181 7.23 0.49 -39.21
CA LYS A 181 6.04 0.73 -40.06
C LYS A 181 5.21 -0.53 -40.31
N GLU A 182 5.85 -1.69 -40.29
CA GLU A 182 5.20 -2.99 -40.53
C GLU A 182 4.64 -3.60 -39.24
N GLN A 183 4.96 -3.02 -38.08
CA GLN A 183 4.44 -3.49 -36.80
C GLN A 183 3.05 -2.92 -36.53
N ALA A 184 2.10 -3.84 -36.28
CA ALA A 184 0.75 -3.54 -35.86
C ALA A 184 0.46 -4.21 -34.51
N ILE A 185 -0.11 -3.47 -33.57
CA ILE A 185 -0.50 -3.99 -32.25
C ILE A 185 -1.99 -3.69 -31.99
N PRO A 186 -2.79 -4.70 -31.61
CA PRO A 186 -4.16 -4.48 -31.16
C PRO A 186 -4.17 -3.76 -29.82
N VAL A 187 -4.80 -2.59 -29.80
CA VAL A 187 -4.82 -1.72 -28.62
C VAL A 187 -6.24 -1.32 -28.22
N GLN A 188 -6.35 -0.83 -27.00
CA GLN A 188 -7.57 -0.30 -26.43
C GLN A 188 -7.25 0.97 -25.65
N VAL A 189 -8.10 1.99 -25.78
CA VAL A 189 -8.04 3.20 -24.98
C VAL A 189 -8.49 2.86 -23.57
N LEU A 190 -7.65 3.14 -22.57
CA LEU A 190 -7.91 2.76 -21.18
C LEU A 190 -9.18 3.43 -20.61
N ARG A 191 -9.42 4.69 -21.00
CA ARG A 191 -10.54 5.50 -20.52
C ARG A 191 -11.89 5.10 -21.12
N SER A 192 -11.99 5.09 -22.45
CA SER A 192 -13.25 4.85 -23.17
C SER A 192 -13.48 3.38 -23.52
N GLY A 193 -12.45 2.54 -23.40
CA GLY A 193 -12.52 1.14 -23.80
C GLY A 193 -12.57 0.91 -25.32
N LEU A 194 -12.40 1.96 -26.12
CA LEU A 194 -12.39 1.86 -27.58
C LEU A 194 -11.20 1.02 -28.06
N ARG A 195 -11.47 0.02 -28.91
CA ARG A 195 -10.44 -0.84 -29.52
C ARG A 195 -10.02 -0.31 -30.88
N SER A 196 -8.73 -0.40 -31.17
CA SER A 196 -8.13 0.02 -32.43
C SER A 196 -6.83 -0.76 -32.70
N ILE A 197 -6.13 -0.43 -33.78
CA ILE A 197 -4.83 -1.01 -34.12
C ILE A 197 -3.83 0.14 -34.22
N ALA A 198 -2.75 0.05 -33.44
CA ALA A 198 -1.63 0.97 -33.48
C ALA A 198 -0.60 0.51 -34.52
N TYR A 199 -0.17 1.42 -35.38
CA TYR A 199 0.88 1.22 -36.38
C TYR A 199 2.05 2.14 -36.09
N GLY A 200 3.28 1.64 -36.17
CA GLY A 200 4.46 2.50 -36.08
C GLY A 200 4.60 3.43 -37.28
N ARG A 201 5.16 4.62 -37.06
CA ARG A 201 5.45 5.61 -38.10
C ARG A 201 6.93 5.62 -38.52
N GLY A 202 7.66 4.54 -38.27
CA GLY A 202 9.06 4.37 -38.62
C GLY A 202 9.94 5.46 -38.03
N ARG A 203 10.49 6.33 -38.88
CA ARG A 203 11.54 7.30 -38.54
C ARG A 203 11.14 8.35 -37.50
N SER A 204 9.84 8.64 -37.37
CA SER A 204 9.35 9.60 -36.36
C SER A 204 9.33 9.03 -34.94
N GLY A 205 9.42 7.70 -34.77
CA GLY A 205 9.30 7.07 -33.46
C GLY A 205 7.91 7.18 -32.82
N LEU A 206 6.91 7.67 -33.57
CA LEU A 206 5.53 7.82 -33.13
C LEU A 206 4.66 6.66 -33.62
N LEU A 207 3.46 6.58 -33.06
CA LEU A 207 2.43 5.59 -33.38
C LEU A 207 1.21 6.29 -33.97
N ASP A 208 0.60 5.69 -34.98
CA ASP A 208 -0.69 6.12 -35.52
C ASP A 208 -1.74 5.04 -35.19
N LEU A 209 -2.83 5.44 -34.53
CA LEU A 209 -4.05 4.64 -34.51
C LEU A 209 -4.79 4.84 -35.82
N ARG A 210 -5.00 3.75 -36.54
CA ARG A 210 -5.77 3.74 -37.78
C ARG A 210 -7.16 3.18 -37.51
N PHE A 211 -8.09 3.48 -38.42
CA PHE A 211 -9.47 2.96 -38.37
C PHE A 211 -10.26 3.38 -37.13
N VAL A 212 -9.98 4.58 -36.61
CA VAL A 212 -10.76 5.17 -35.51
C VAL A 212 -12.00 5.86 -36.09
N ALA A 213 -13.18 5.56 -35.56
CA ALA A 213 -14.41 6.22 -35.99
C ALA A 213 -14.37 7.74 -35.68
N PRO A 214 -14.90 8.63 -36.55
CA PRO A 214 -14.82 10.08 -36.34
C PRO A 214 -15.48 10.59 -35.04
N ASP A 215 -16.48 9.86 -34.57
CA ASP A 215 -17.28 10.07 -33.36
C ASP A 215 -16.71 9.35 -32.13
N ALA A 216 -15.60 8.62 -32.26
CA ALA A 216 -14.99 7.91 -31.15
C ALA A 216 -14.50 8.87 -30.05
N ASP A 217 -14.78 8.50 -28.79
CA ASP A 217 -14.32 9.24 -27.61
C ASP A 217 -12.84 8.96 -27.33
N ILE A 218 -11.97 9.75 -27.96
CA ILE A 218 -10.52 9.79 -27.72
C ILE A 218 -10.09 11.22 -27.46
N GLN A 219 -9.29 11.41 -26.41
CA GLN A 219 -8.79 12.71 -25.99
C GLN A 219 -7.26 12.70 -25.91
N VAL A 220 -6.66 13.88 -26.10
CA VAL A 220 -5.22 14.06 -25.90
C VAL A 220 -4.89 13.77 -24.44
N GLY A 221 -3.88 12.94 -24.23
CA GLY A 221 -3.46 12.48 -22.91
C GLY A 221 -4.00 11.12 -22.51
N ASP A 222 -4.93 10.52 -23.27
CA ASP A 222 -5.42 9.17 -23.01
C ASP A 222 -4.28 8.14 -23.09
N VAL A 223 -4.30 7.16 -22.18
CA VAL A 223 -3.36 6.03 -22.15
C VAL A 223 -3.93 4.89 -22.97
N ILE A 224 -3.07 4.30 -23.80
CA ILE A 224 -3.39 3.20 -24.69
C ILE A 224 -2.71 1.94 -24.15
N VAL A 225 -3.50 0.87 -24.03
CA VAL A 225 -3.05 -0.44 -23.54
C VAL A 225 -3.31 -1.52 -24.58
N THR A 226 -2.66 -2.68 -24.47
CA THR A 226 -2.93 -3.83 -25.33
C THR A 226 -4.33 -4.39 -25.06
N SER A 227 -5.07 -4.74 -26.12
CA SER A 227 -6.45 -5.23 -25.99
C SER A 227 -6.56 -6.72 -25.67
N GLY A 228 -5.50 -7.50 -25.89
CA GLY A 228 -5.52 -8.96 -25.72
C GLY A 228 -6.19 -9.73 -26.86
N LEU A 229 -6.62 -9.07 -27.94
CA LEU A 229 -7.50 -9.66 -28.95
C LEU A 229 -6.79 -10.66 -29.89
N ASP A 230 -5.48 -10.54 -30.07
CA ASP A 230 -4.71 -11.42 -30.95
C ASP A 230 -4.18 -12.69 -30.26
N GLY A 231 -4.30 -12.77 -28.93
CA GLY A 231 -3.74 -13.85 -28.12
C GLY A 231 -2.21 -13.85 -28.02
N MET A 232 -1.52 -12.89 -28.65
CA MET A 232 -0.07 -12.73 -28.61
C MET A 232 0.31 -11.74 -27.52
N TYR A 233 -0.33 -10.57 -27.51
CA TYR A 233 -0.20 -9.60 -26.43
C TYR A 233 -1.19 -9.93 -25.32
N PRO A 234 -0.77 -10.08 -24.05
CA PRO A 234 -1.72 -10.13 -22.94
C PRO A 234 -2.42 -8.77 -22.83
N ALA A 235 -3.67 -8.76 -22.36
CA ALA A 235 -4.41 -7.52 -22.19
C ALA A 235 -3.81 -6.65 -21.07
N GLY A 236 -3.80 -5.32 -21.27
CA GLY A 236 -3.45 -4.36 -20.22
C GLY A 236 -1.98 -3.90 -20.18
N LEU A 237 -1.13 -4.31 -21.12
CA LEU A 237 0.24 -3.76 -21.22
C LEU A 237 0.18 -2.32 -21.75
N ALA A 238 0.90 -1.40 -21.10
CA ALA A 238 0.97 0.00 -21.54
C ALA A 238 1.71 0.11 -22.88
N VAL A 239 1.16 0.88 -23.82
CA VAL A 239 1.70 1.01 -25.18
C VAL A 239 2.15 2.45 -25.45
N ALA A 240 1.20 3.38 -25.37
CA ALA A 240 1.41 4.75 -25.80
C ALA A 240 0.46 5.73 -25.10
N LYS A 241 0.75 7.03 -25.24
CA LYS A 241 -0.11 8.14 -24.83
C LYS A 241 -0.53 8.95 -26.03
N VAL A 242 -1.80 9.33 -26.12
CA VAL A 242 -2.32 10.15 -27.22
C VAL A 242 -1.73 11.55 -27.14
N VAL A 243 -1.12 12.02 -28.23
CA VAL A 243 -0.54 13.37 -28.34
C VAL A 243 -1.39 14.28 -29.22
N GLN A 244 -2.00 13.73 -30.27
CA GLN A 244 -2.77 14.53 -31.22
C GLN A 244 -3.93 13.70 -31.80
N VAL A 245 -5.10 14.32 -31.93
CA VAL A 245 -6.29 13.71 -32.54
C VAL A 245 -6.65 14.53 -33.78
N GLU A 246 -6.46 13.95 -34.96
CA GLU A 246 -6.79 14.56 -36.25
C GLU A 246 -8.13 14.00 -36.76
N LYS A 247 -9.17 14.85 -36.72
CA LYS A 247 -10.48 14.52 -37.31
C LYS A 247 -10.49 15.03 -38.75
N VAL A 248 -10.34 14.13 -39.71
CA VAL A 248 -10.42 14.48 -41.13
C VAL A 248 -11.89 14.55 -41.54
N ALA A 249 -12.39 15.76 -41.81
CA ALA A 249 -13.80 16.00 -42.16
C ALA A 249 -14.27 15.27 -43.45
N ALA A 250 -13.33 14.87 -44.32
CA ALA A 250 -13.61 14.18 -45.58
C ALA A 250 -13.25 12.68 -45.60
N GLY A 251 -12.75 12.13 -44.48
CA GLY A 251 -12.31 10.74 -44.38
C GLY A 251 -13.28 9.88 -43.56
N ALA A 252 -13.43 8.61 -43.94
CA ALA A 252 -14.24 7.65 -43.18
C ALA A 252 -13.65 7.30 -41.79
N PHE A 253 -12.37 7.60 -41.56
CA PHE A 253 -11.66 7.31 -40.32
C PHE A 253 -10.78 8.49 -39.88
N GLY A 254 -10.77 8.76 -38.57
CA GLY A 254 -9.83 9.69 -37.95
C GLY A 254 -8.42 9.11 -37.84
N ARG A 255 -7.42 10.00 -37.71
CA ARG A 255 -6.03 9.63 -37.42
C ARG A 255 -5.67 10.13 -36.02
N VAL A 256 -5.09 9.28 -35.19
CA VAL A 256 -4.65 9.67 -33.85
C VAL A 256 -3.17 9.36 -33.71
N VAL A 257 -2.39 10.39 -33.40
CA VAL A 257 -0.94 10.28 -33.20
C VAL A 257 -0.66 10.09 -31.71
N CYS A 258 0.14 9.07 -31.43
CA CYS A 258 0.46 8.62 -30.08
C CYS A 258 1.97 8.53 -29.89
N GLN A 259 2.44 8.85 -28.68
CA GLN A 259 3.83 8.71 -28.29
C GLN A 259 4.00 7.41 -27.52
N PRO A 260 4.92 6.51 -27.94
CA PRO A 260 5.20 5.28 -27.20
C PRO A 260 5.72 5.60 -25.79
N LEU A 261 5.31 4.79 -24.82
CA LEU A 261 5.77 4.92 -23.43
C LEU A 261 7.09 4.16 -23.21
N GLY A 262 7.22 2.97 -23.81
CA GLY A 262 8.42 2.15 -23.81
C GLY A 262 9.39 2.54 -24.94
N GLY A 263 10.68 2.28 -24.73
CA GLY A 263 11.71 2.62 -25.70
C GLY A 263 13.07 2.00 -25.41
N VAL A 264 13.77 1.59 -26.48
CA VAL A 264 15.09 0.95 -26.41
C VAL A 264 16.22 1.91 -26.01
N ASP A 265 16.00 3.22 -26.11
CA ASP A 265 17.01 4.23 -25.76
C ASP A 265 17.24 4.36 -24.25
N ARG A 266 16.28 3.92 -23.43
CA ARG A 266 16.30 4.15 -21.97
C ARG A 266 16.80 2.96 -21.17
N ASN A 267 16.49 1.74 -21.63
CA ASN A 267 16.70 0.52 -20.87
C ASN A 267 17.34 -0.56 -21.76
N ARG A 268 18.46 -1.12 -21.29
CA ARG A 268 19.15 -2.24 -21.98
C ARG A 268 18.56 -3.60 -21.63
N GLN A 269 17.90 -3.71 -20.47
CA GLN A 269 17.27 -4.93 -19.99
C GLN A 269 15.78 -4.91 -20.31
N LEU A 270 15.32 -5.93 -21.01
CA LEU A 270 13.94 -6.10 -21.44
C LEU A 270 13.35 -7.41 -20.91
N LEU A 271 12.03 -7.48 -20.86
CA LEU A 271 11.29 -8.66 -20.48
C LEU A 271 10.53 -9.20 -21.68
N ILE A 272 10.76 -10.47 -22.01
CA ILE A 272 9.99 -11.22 -23.00
C ILE A 272 8.85 -11.90 -22.27
N VAL A 273 7.62 -11.54 -22.62
CA VAL A 273 6.42 -11.91 -21.88
C VAL A 273 5.78 -13.11 -22.57
N MET A 274 5.75 -14.25 -21.88
CA MET A 274 5.18 -15.50 -22.37
C MET A 274 3.67 -15.48 -22.17
N SER A 275 2.99 -15.00 -23.22
CA SER A 275 1.54 -14.97 -23.30
C SER A 275 1.10 -16.15 -24.16
N GLN A 276 0.68 -17.24 -23.51
CA GLN A 276 -0.04 -18.32 -24.16
C GLN A 276 -1.50 -18.21 -23.73
N VAL A 277 -2.22 -17.26 -24.32
CA VAL A 277 -3.69 -17.27 -24.18
C VAL A 277 -4.17 -18.48 -24.98
N ALA A 278 -4.68 -19.50 -24.28
CA ALA A 278 -5.22 -20.71 -24.90
C ALA A 278 -6.30 -20.31 -25.91
N ARG A 279 -5.94 -20.30 -27.20
CA ARG A 279 -6.86 -19.98 -28.28
C ARG A 279 -7.94 -21.06 -28.29
N ALA A 280 -9.19 -20.67 -28.06
CA ALA A 280 -10.31 -21.59 -28.20
C ALA A 280 -10.26 -22.22 -29.62
N PRO A 281 -10.51 -23.53 -29.76
CA PRO A 281 -10.53 -24.18 -31.07
C PRO A 281 -11.44 -23.39 -32.00
N ARG A 282 -10.93 -23.00 -33.18
CA ARG A 282 -11.77 -22.41 -34.23
C ARG A 282 -12.94 -23.38 -34.46
N PRO A 283 -14.20 -22.92 -34.46
CA PRO A 283 -15.33 -23.77 -34.83
C PRO A 283 -14.98 -24.46 -36.16
N ALA A 284 -15.11 -25.80 -36.20
CA ALA A 284 -14.79 -26.54 -37.40
C ALA A 284 -15.58 -25.93 -38.57
N ASP A 285 -14.89 -25.57 -39.65
CA ASP A 285 -15.56 -25.17 -40.88
C ASP A 285 -16.58 -26.27 -41.23
N PRO A 286 -17.82 -25.93 -41.60
CA PRO A 286 -18.78 -26.93 -42.00
C PRO A 286 -18.13 -27.77 -43.10
N SER A 287 -17.93 -29.06 -42.81
CA SER A 287 -17.36 -30.02 -43.75
C SER A 287 -18.02 -29.81 -45.10
N PRO A 288 -17.27 -29.69 -46.21
CA PRO A 288 -17.87 -29.57 -47.52
C PRO A 288 -18.88 -30.71 -47.66
N ALA A 289 -20.16 -30.35 -47.83
CA ALA A 289 -21.24 -31.31 -47.99
C ALA A 289 -20.78 -32.37 -49.01
N PRO A 290 -21.03 -33.67 -48.76
CA PRO A 290 -20.54 -34.73 -49.61
C PRO A 290 -20.97 -34.44 -51.04
N ALA A 291 -19.99 -34.21 -51.92
CA ALA A 291 -20.20 -34.02 -53.33
C ALA A 291 -21.01 -35.20 -53.84
N HIS A 292 -22.31 -34.98 -54.06
CA HIS A 292 -23.14 -35.94 -54.77
C HIS A 292 -22.57 -36.04 -56.17
N GLY A 293 -21.89 -37.15 -56.43
CA GLY A 293 -21.39 -37.53 -57.75
C GLY A 293 -22.56 -37.76 -58.69
N ALA A 294 -23.08 -36.68 -59.27
CA ALA A 294 -23.82 -36.78 -60.51
C ALA A 294 -22.80 -36.95 -61.65
N PRO A 295 -22.94 -37.96 -62.53
CA PRO A 295 -21.99 -38.19 -63.60
C PRO A 295 -21.99 -36.98 -64.53
N ARG A 296 -20.79 -36.40 -64.72
CA ARG A 296 -20.56 -35.31 -65.68
C ARG A 296 -20.93 -35.82 -67.07
N ARG A 297 -22.10 -35.42 -67.57
CA ARG A 297 -22.46 -35.48 -68.99
C ARG A 297 -21.40 -34.68 -69.74
N ASN A 298 -20.68 -35.31 -70.67
CA ASN A 298 -19.63 -34.68 -71.48
C ASN A 298 -20.17 -33.42 -72.18
N LEU A 299 -19.73 -32.24 -71.76
CA LEU A 299 -19.84 -31.03 -72.57
C LEU A 299 -18.68 -30.99 -73.57
N PRO A 300 -18.91 -30.63 -74.85
CA PRO A 300 -17.85 -30.52 -75.83
C PRO A 300 -16.87 -29.41 -75.47
N LYS A 301 -15.59 -29.66 -75.76
CA LYS A 301 -14.45 -28.80 -75.50
C LYS A 301 -14.56 -27.51 -76.32
N MET A 302 -14.85 -26.37 -75.67
CA MET A 302 -14.74 -25.05 -76.29
C MET A 302 -13.26 -24.69 -76.44
N GLU A 303 -12.85 -24.39 -77.67
CA GLU A 303 -11.55 -23.82 -77.99
C GLU A 303 -11.43 -22.38 -77.47
N PRO A 304 -10.21 -21.90 -77.18
CA PRO A 304 -10.01 -20.55 -76.69
C PRO A 304 -10.37 -19.52 -77.76
N VAL A 305 -11.18 -18.52 -77.39
CA VAL A 305 -11.46 -17.35 -78.23
C VAL A 305 -10.14 -16.57 -78.42
N PRO A 306 -9.72 -16.22 -79.65
CA PRO A 306 -8.52 -15.43 -79.87
C PRO A 306 -8.75 -13.99 -79.40
N LEU A 307 -7.82 -13.45 -78.61
CA LEU A 307 -7.78 -12.03 -78.27
C LEU A 307 -7.42 -11.21 -79.53
N PRO A 308 -8.16 -10.15 -79.88
CA PRO A 308 -7.79 -9.27 -80.98
C PRO A 308 -6.50 -8.48 -80.62
N PRO A 309 -5.62 -8.20 -81.60
CA PRO A 309 -4.39 -7.46 -81.35
C PRO A 309 -4.68 -6.00 -81.01
N LEU A 310 -4.11 -5.54 -79.90
CA LEU A 310 -4.12 -4.14 -79.48
C LEU A 310 -3.31 -3.32 -80.51
N ALA A 311 -4.01 -2.60 -81.38
CA ALA A 311 -3.39 -1.68 -82.32
C ALA A 311 -2.66 -0.56 -81.56
N ALA A 312 -1.39 -0.35 -81.88
CA ALA A 312 -0.58 0.74 -81.35
C ALA A 312 -1.15 2.08 -81.81
N ALA A 313 -1.66 2.87 -80.87
CA ALA A 313 -2.01 4.27 -81.11
C ALA A 313 -0.71 5.11 -81.22
N PRO A 314 -0.56 5.98 -82.25
CA PRO A 314 0.59 6.87 -82.33
C PRO A 314 0.52 7.96 -81.26
N LEU A 315 1.65 8.24 -80.63
CA LEU A 315 1.89 9.43 -79.81
C LEU A 315 1.65 10.72 -80.61
N PRO A 316 0.87 11.69 -80.11
CA PRO A 316 0.92 13.06 -80.62
C PRO A 316 2.18 13.76 -80.14
N ALA A 317 2.87 14.40 -81.08
CA ALA A 317 4.08 15.16 -80.89
C ALA A 317 3.88 16.40 -79.99
N GLN A 318 4.96 16.76 -79.30
CA GLN A 318 5.10 17.97 -78.50
C GLN A 318 5.02 19.24 -79.36
N GLY A 319 4.32 20.25 -78.86
CA GLY A 319 4.36 21.64 -79.31
C GLY A 319 3.86 22.58 -78.21
N ALA A 320 4.78 23.35 -77.63
CA ALA A 320 4.55 24.41 -76.64
C ALA A 320 4.18 25.76 -77.32
N PRO A 321 4.06 26.91 -76.62
CA PRO A 321 3.37 27.22 -75.35
C PRO A 321 2.39 28.43 -75.51
N THR A 322 1.47 28.65 -74.56
CA THR A 322 0.99 30.01 -74.22
C THR A 322 0.32 30.06 -72.84
N GLN A 323 0.78 30.98 -72.01
CA GLN A 323 0.15 31.54 -70.80
C GLN A 323 -0.28 33.00 -71.12
N PRO A 324 -0.89 33.79 -70.21
CA PRO A 324 -1.78 33.51 -69.08
C PRO A 324 -3.05 34.41 -69.08
N GLY A 325 -4.00 34.18 -68.15
CA GLY A 325 -5.10 35.13 -67.90
C GLY A 325 -5.82 34.85 -66.58
N ALA A 326 -5.67 35.77 -65.63
CA ALA A 326 -6.27 35.77 -64.29
C ALA A 326 -7.73 36.23 -64.28
N ASN A 327 -8.52 35.79 -63.29
CA ASN A 327 -9.19 36.65 -62.28
C ASN A 327 -10.29 35.91 -61.50
N THR A 328 -10.21 36.02 -60.17
CA THR A 328 -11.22 35.78 -59.11
C THR A 328 -12.26 36.93 -59.11
N PRO A 329 -13.20 37.11 -58.13
CA PRO A 329 -13.78 36.23 -57.09
C PRO A 329 -15.33 36.40 -56.92
N ALA A 330 -15.89 35.77 -55.87
CA ALA A 330 -16.91 36.28 -54.93
C ALA A 330 -18.19 35.44 -54.77
N GLY A 331 -18.62 35.29 -53.51
CA GLY A 331 -19.95 34.77 -53.16
C GLY A 331 -20.04 34.16 -51.77
N ALA A 332 -19.94 34.98 -50.72
CA ALA A 332 -20.31 34.62 -49.36
C ALA A 332 -21.81 34.84 -49.13
N GLY A 333 -22.43 34.03 -48.28
CA GLY A 333 -23.74 34.35 -47.69
C GLY A 333 -24.45 33.14 -47.11
N GLY A 334 -24.91 33.25 -45.86
CA GLY A 334 -26.03 32.45 -45.35
C GLY A 334 -25.83 31.75 -44.02
N THR A 335 -25.87 32.52 -42.92
CA THR A 335 -26.31 32.07 -41.59
C THR A 335 -27.74 31.54 -41.62
N PRO A 336 -28.14 30.74 -40.62
CA PRO A 336 -29.25 31.21 -39.78
C PRO A 336 -29.03 31.02 -38.26
N PRO A 337 -29.82 31.71 -37.40
CA PRO A 337 -29.51 31.88 -35.98
C PRO A 337 -30.61 31.40 -34.99
N VAL A 338 -30.27 31.42 -33.68
CA VAL A 338 -31.17 31.61 -32.48
C VAL A 338 -32.08 30.40 -32.12
N ALA A 339 -32.28 29.91 -30.88
CA ALA A 339 -32.27 30.46 -29.51
C ALA A 339 -32.12 29.36 -28.40
N PRO A 340 -32.02 29.73 -27.09
CA PRO A 340 -31.52 28.92 -25.97
C PRO A 340 -32.55 28.60 -24.84
N SER A 341 -32.18 27.72 -23.89
CA SER A 341 -32.63 27.67 -22.47
C SER A 341 -31.80 26.59 -21.72
N THR A 342 -30.97 26.77 -20.67
CA THR A 342 -31.13 27.30 -19.28
C THR A 342 -32.36 26.70 -18.57
N THR A 343 -32.37 26.05 -17.39
CA THR A 343 -31.41 25.70 -16.31
C THR A 343 -32.07 24.56 -15.43
N PRO A 344 -31.62 24.17 -14.21
CA PRO A 344 -31.69 22.78 -13.71
C PRO A 344 -32.68 22.60 -12.54
N SER A 345 -32.78 21.41 -11.94
CA SER A 345 -33.21 21.22 -10.54
C SER A 345 -32.87 19.83 -10.00
N ALA A 346 -32.22 19.81 -8.82
CA ALA A 346 -32.02 18.68 -7.90
C ALA A 346 -33.37 18.26 -7.27
N THR A 347 -33.58 17.15 -6.53
CA THR A 347 -32.84 16.50 -5.41
C THR A 347 -33.54 15.13 -5.10
N PRO A 348 -33.25 14.33 -4.03
CA PRO A 348 -33.18 12.87 -4.09
C PRO A 348 -34.26 12.14 -3.26
N SER A 349 -34.32 10.81 -3.31
CA SER A 349 -35.04 9.95 -2.34
C SER A 349 -34.41 8.54 -2.42
N ALA A 350 -33.75 8.03 -1.37
CA ALA A 350 -34.26 7.45 -0.12
C ALA A 350 -34.63 5.95 -0.23
N ASN A 351 -33.90 5.15 0.56
CA ASN A 351 -34.00 3.70 0.81
C ASN A 351 -35.35 3.30 1.48
N PRO A 352 -35.80 2.03 1.42
CA PRO A 352 -35.53 1.03 2.49
C PRO A 352 -35.45 -0.43 1.92
N ALA A 353 -35.16 -1.55 2.59
CA ALA A 353 -35.23 -2.01 3.98
C ALA A 353 -34.36 -3.29 4.16
N LEU A 354 -33.92 -3.57 5.41
CA LEU A 354 -33.34 -4.84 5.85
C LEU A 354 -34.35 -5.65 6.68
N THR A 355 -34.27 -6.99 6.59
CA THR A 355 -34.86 -7.97 7.53
C THR A 355 -33.75 -8.85 8.16
N PRO A 356 -33.84 -9.24 9.45
CA PRO A 356 -32.83 -10.06 10.11
C PRO A 356 -33.26 -11.53 10.31
N PRO A 357 -32.32 -12.43 10.67
CA PRO A 357 -32.72 -13.51 11.57
C PRO A 357 -31.75 -13.76 12.75
N ALA A 358 -32.40 -13.94 13.90
CA ALA A 358 -32.23 -14.97 14.94
C ALA A 358 -30.84 -15.41 15.43
N ALA A 359 -30.66 -15.24 16.74
CA ALA A 359 -29.57 -15.74 17.57
C ALA A 359 -29.75 -17.21 17.98
N THR A 360 -28.64 -17.96 18.04
CA THR A 360 -28.54 -19.22 18.81
C THR A 360 -27.16 -19.38 19.45
N ARG A 361 -27.13 -19.19 20.77
CA ARG A 361 -26.33 -19.80 21.87
C ARG A 361 -24.92 -20.40 21.60
N PRO A 362 -23.88 -20.03 22.39
CA PRO A 362 -22.57 -20.70 22.38
C PRO A 362 -22.49 -21.87 23.38
N ALA A 363 -21.77 -22.94 23.00
CA ALA A 363 -21.36 -24.06 23.86
C ALA A 363 -19.89 -23.89 24.31
N ALA A 364 -19.59 -24.46 25.48
CA ALA A 364 -18.44 -24.25 26.35
C ALA A 364 -17.04 -24.66 25.80
N PRO A 365 -15.94 -24.15 26.38
CA PRO A 365 -14.56 -24.55 26.04
C PRO A 365 -14.06 -25.73 26.89
N PRO A 366 -13.18 -26.62 26.36
CA PRO A 366 -12.48 -27.59 27.20
C PRO A 366 -11.13 -27.07 27.72
N ALA A 367 -10.95 -27.28 29.03
CA ALA A 367 -9.78 -27.61 29.83
C ALA A 367 -8.36 -27.20 29.36
N ALA A 368 -7.72 -26.40 30.23
CA ALA A 368 -6.29 -26.13 30.25
C ALA A 368 -5.48 -27.36 30.67
N THR A 369 -4.44 -27.70 29.88
CA THR A 369 -3.40 -28.66 30.26
C THR A 369 -2.14 -27.90 30.68
N VAL A 370 -1.78 -28.10 31.95
CA VAL A 370 -0.55 -27.66 32.61
C VAL A 370 0.67 -28.33 31.97
N ARG A 371 1.77 -27.60 31.75
CA ARG A 371 3.10 -28.17 31.46
C ARG A 371 4.16 -27.55 32.37
N PRO A 372 5.04 -28.34 33.01
CA PRO A 372 5.93 -27.86 34.06
C PRO A 372 7.25 -27.27 33.56
N ALA A 373 7.91 -26.58 34.50
CA ALA A 373 9.12 -25.79 34.41
C ALA A 373 10.38 -26.54 33.91
N ALA A 374 11.30 -25.77 33.32
CA ALA A 374 12.68 -26.17 32.98
C ALA A 374 13.71 -25.18 33.59
N PRO A 375 14.93 -25.64 33.93
CA PRO A 375 15.84 -25.01 34.90
C PRO A 375 16.76 -23.89 34.33
N PRO A 376 17.46 -23.11 35.20
CA PRO A 376 18.17 -21.89 34.80
C PRO A 376 19.51 -22.15 34.08
N SER A 377 19.74 -21.41 32.99
CA SER A 377 21.01 -21.37 32.25
C SER A 377 22.01 -20.38 32.83
N ALA A 378 23.27 -20.73 32.61
CA ALA A 378 24.49 -20.25 33.22
C ALA A 378 24.88 -18.78 32.94
N ALA A 379 25.77 -18.31 33.82
CA ALA A 379 26.38 -17.00 33.91
C ALA A 379 27.07 -16.52 32.62
N VAL A 380 26.88 -15.23 32.33
CA VAL A 380 27.59 -14.48 31.28
C VAL A 380 28.67 -13.61 31.94
N THR A 381 29.92 -13.88 31.59
CA THR A 381 31.13 -13.11 31.93
C THR A 381 31.20 -11.82 31.09
N PRO A 382 31.58 -10.65 31.64
CA PRO A 382 31.73 -9.42 30.87
C PRO A 382 33.11 -9.34 30.15
N PRO A 383 33.21 -8.65 29.00
CA PRO A 383 34.47 -8.51 28.26
C PRO A 383 35.38 -7.40 28.81
N ALA A 384 36.68 -7.60 28.59
CA ALA A 384 37.82 -6.82 29.06
C ALA A 384 37.93 -5.39 28.46
N GLN A 385 38.40 -4.45 29.27
CA GLN A 385 38.78 -3.09 28.88
C GLN A 385 40.17 -3.05 28.21
N PRO A 386 40.43 -2.14 27.25
CA PRO A 386 41.74 -2.00 26.61
C PRO A 386 42.69 -1.09 27.42
N ALA A 387 43.97 -1.47 27.42
CA ALA A 387 45.06 -0.80 28.11
C ALA A 387 45.39 0.58 27.49
N ILE A 388 45.44 1.60 28.34
CA ILE A 388 45.95 2.94 28.01
C ILE A 388 47.46 2.96 28.29
N ARG A 389 48.23 3.15 27.23
CA ARG A 389 49.69 3.36 27.22
C ARG A 389 49.99 4.78 27.72
N LYS A 390 50.57 4.91 28.92
CA LYS A 390 51.18 6.17 29.40
C LYS A 390 52.63 6.23 28.95
N GLU A 391 52.95 7.20 28.11
CA GLU A 391 54.28 7.80 28.00
C GLU A 391 54.36 8.99 28.98
N GLY A 392 55.55 9.20 29.56
CA GLY A 392 56.02 10.55 29.91
C GLY A 392 56.09 10.92 31.38
N ALA A 393 57.35 11.04 31.84
CA ALA A 393 57.90 11.78 32.99
C ALA A 393 57.68 11.23 34.41
#